data_AF-A0A7K0ZV94-F1
#
_entry.id   AF-A0A7K0ZV94-F1
#
_cell.length_a   1.000
_cell.length_b   1.000
_cell.length_c   1.000
_cell.angle_alpha   90.00
_cell.angle_beta   90.00
_cell.angle_gamma   90.00
#
_symmetry.space_group_name_H-M   'P 1'
#
loop_
_entity.id
_entity.type
_entity.pdbx_description
1 polymer ?
#
loop_
_entity_poly.entity_id
_entity_poly.type
_entity_poly.pdbx_seq_one_letter_code
_entity_poly.pdbx_strand_id
1 'polypeptide(L)'
;MARPTVEPIPDGLHGRPFVGLLEVPPGFVETEYLVSGTARPYADPALVTEVFAPALPDLDAQPLPALPYTTRVVVVRPRDPGRSNGAAVVVWHNVTFGHDIGEWFNVGGEVVDDGWTYVEASVQLASLPALKAFDPVRYASVVLPGDAYAYDIYSQIAQALRHGDGNAGRPLSTVVALGASQSGTAMDSYLADVQPRFERVYDGFLPAVANGPDHHTDRPVLRLLSENEIDGSSQGEDSRHYRQWEVAGSAHGSKRDFDYIGAQEMRDLGFDLVNQLAGDNGPFGTSDCRVNRFPTFQSHNAALAAMLRWIREGTAPKIQPRVRVEDGVIVRDRDGNAIGGIRYPAMAVPTATYNRGGDCVALDGRTEAFSASRLRELYATRRSYERQVRAAVRASLRAGVLTPYDAAVIRAESTLSPRRRLA
;
A
#
# COMPACT_ATOMS: atom_id res chain seq x y z
N MET A 1 24.10 12.48 -2.06
CA MET A 1 23.31 13.44 -2.88
C MET A 1 23.33 14.82 -2.22
N ALA A 2 22.79 15.87 -2.85
CA ALA A 2 22.58 17.14 -2.15
C ALA A 2 21.44 16.95 -1.14
N ARG A 3 21.65 17.35 0.12
CA ARG A 3 20.60 17.30 1.15
C ARG A 3 19.50 18.29 0.76
N PRO A 4 18.22 17.87 0.64
CA PRO A 4 17.14 18.78 0.35
C PRO A 4 16.89 19.71 1.57
N THR A 5 16.26 20.85 1.33
CA THR A 5 15.69 21.67 2.40
C THR A 5 14.30 21.16 2.74
N VAL A 6 13.96 21.15 4.02
CA VAL A 6 12.61 20.82 4.49
C VAL A 6 12.08 21.98 5.30
N GLU A 7 10.95 22.52 4.87
CA GLU A 7 10.35 23.72 5.43
C GLU A 7 8.89 23.47 5.81
N PRO A 8 8.36 24.13 6.85
CA PRO A 8 6.93 24.14 7.10
C PRO A 8 6.18 24.64 5.87
N ILE A 9 5.06 24.00 5.53
CA ILE A 9 4.22 24.47 4.44
C ILE A 9 3.46 25.75 4.86
N PRO A 10 3.27 26.74 3.95
CA PRO A 10 2.49 27.93 4.25
C PRO A 10 1.05 27.61 4.63
N ASP A 11 0.40 28.53 5.36
CA ASP A 11 -1.04 28.47 5.55
C ASP A 11 -1.78 28.49 4.20
N GLY A 12 -2.97 27.90 4.19
CA GLY A 12 -3.79 27.73 3.00
C GLY A 12 -5.23 28.16 3.23
N LEU A 13 -6.07 27.93 2.21
CA LEU A 13 -7.50 28.18 2.22
C LEU A 13 -8.28 27.14 3.04
N HIS A 14 -7.74 25.92 3.20
CA HIS A 14 -8.48 24.79 3.77
C HIS A 14 -8.03 24.37 5.18
N GLY A 15 -6.89 24.87 5.67
CA GLY A 15 -6.35 24.55 7.01
C GLY A 15 -5.97 23.08 7.22
N ARG A 16 -5.93 22.27 6.16
CA ARG A 16 -5.57 20.84 6.16
C ARG A 16 -4.86 20.46 4.86
N PRO A 17 -4.04 19.38 4.85
CA PRO A 17 -3.47 18.85 3.61
C PRO A 17 -4.56 18.29 2.69
N PHE A 18 -4.42 18.51 1.37
CA PHE A 18 -5.19 17.80 0.35
C PHE A 18 -4.94 16.29 0.48
N VAL A 19 -6.01 15.49 0.51
CA VAL A 19 -5.99 14.02 0.68
C VAL A 19 -5.20 13.53 1.91
N GLY A 20 -5.06 14.36 2.96
CA GLY A 20 -4.54 13.90 4.25
C GLY A 20 -5.50 12.94 4.95
N LEU A 21 -5.13 12.45 6.12
CA LEU A 21 -5.88 11.46 6.88
C LEU A 21 -7.31 11.97 7.17
N LEU A 22 -8.29 11.07 7.05
CA LEU A 22 -9.67 11.38 7.43
C LEU A 22 -9.78 11.64 8.94
N GLU A 23 -9.04 10.88 9.73
CA GLU A 23 -8.91 11.03 11.17
C GLU A 23 -7.46 10.75 11.59
N VAL A 24 -6.84 11.69 12.31
CA VAL A 24 -5.52 11.49 12.91
C VAL A 24 -5.69 10.69 14.20
N PRO A 25 -5.04 9.52 14.34
CA PRO A 25 -5.22 8.67 15.52
C PRO A 25 -4.85 9.34 16.84
N PRO A 26 -5.49 8.96 17.97
CA PRO A 26 -5.08 9.42 19.29
C PRO A 26 -3.59 9.17 19.56
N GLY A 27 -2.90 10.21 20.02
CA GLY A 27 -1.47 10.15 20.31
C GLY A 27 -0.56 10.32 19.08
N PHE A 28 -1.11 10.57 17.89
CA PHE A 28 -0.37 10.93 16.68
C PHE A 28 -0.56 12.41 16.32
N VAL A 29 0.28 12.89 15.43
CA VAL A 29 0.16 14.20 14.76
C VAL A 29 0.40 14.02 13.27
N GLU A 30 -0.38 14.73 12.46
CA GLU A 30 -0.15 14.90 11.02
C GLU A 30 0.48 16.27 10.81
N THR A 31 1.55 16.34 10.01
CA THR A 31 2.23 17.60 9.66
C THR A 31 2.67 17.55 8.22
N GLU A 32 2.46 18.62 7.47
CA GLU A 32 2.83 18.72 6.07
C GLU A 32 4.05 19.64 5.93
N TYR A 33 4.98 19.27 5.04
CA TYR A 33 6.21 20.01 4.78
C TYR A 33 6.42 20.17 3.27
N LEU A 34 7.13 21.24 2.91
CA LEU A 34 7.74 21.36 1.60
C LEU A 34 9.15 20.77 1.64
N VAL A 35 9.51 20.03 0.59
CA VAL A 35 10.85 19.48 0.37
C VAL A 35 11.38 20.04 -0.95
N SER A 36 12.49 20.77 -0.89
CA SER A 36 13.06 21.42 -2.08
C SER A 36 14.52 21.04 -2.27
N GLY A 37 14.95 20.99 -3.53
CA GLY A 37 16.32 20.65 -3.87
C GLY A 37 16.55 20.66 -5.37
N THR A 38 17.61 19.98 -5.79
CA THR A 38 17.91 19.74 -7.20
C THR A 38 17.87 18.23 -7.43
N ALA A 39 17.02 17.77 -8.34
CA ALA A 39 16.86 16.36 -8.69
C ALA A 39 17.58 16.03 -9.98
N ARG A 40 18.11 14.81 -10.07
CA ARG A 40 18.63 14.22 -11.32
C ARG A 40 17.57 13.35 -11.98
N PRO A 41 17.52 13.33 -13.33
CA PRO A 41 16.62 12.45 -14.05
C PRO A 41 17.17 11.02 -14.13
N TYR A 42 16.28 10.03 -14.13
CA TYR A 42 16.59 8.62 -14.28
C TYR A 42 15.87 8.07 -15.51
N ALA A 43 16.58 7.22 -16.25
CA ALA A 43 16.09 6.58 -17.46
C ALA A 43 15.40 5.29 -17.04
N ASP A 44 14.09 5.17 -17.30
CA ASP A 44 13.48 3.85 -17.51
C ASP A 44 12.18 4.00 -18.32
N PRO A 45 11.93 3.17 -19.37
CA PRO A 45 10.73 3.21 -20.21
C PRO A 45 9.41 2.80 -19.52
N ALA A 46 9.43 2.42 -18.24
CA ALA A 46 8.34 1.72 -17.58
C ALA A 46 7.48 2.57 -16.62
N LEU A 47 7.43 3.90 -16.79
CA LEU A 47 6.25 4.61 -16.28
C LEU A 47 5.06 4.14 -17.09
N VAL A 48 4.28 3.25 -16.49
CA VAL A 48 2.96 2.82 -16.94
C VAL A 48 1.98 3.98 -16.76
N THR A 49 2.27 5.09 -17.41
CA THR A 49 1.28 6.06 -17.86
C THR A 49 0.87 5.71 -19.29
N GLU A 50 0.73 4.41 -19.62
CA GLU A 50 0.07 4.00 -20.87
C GLU A 50 -1.40 4.46 -20.93
N VAL A 51 -1.98 4.95 -19.82
CA VAL A 51 -3.31 5.55 -19.88
C VAL A 51 -3.27 7.07 -20.14
N PHE A 52 -2.23 7.83 -19.73
CA PHE A 52 -2.28 9.31 -19.81
C PHE A 52 -0.96 10.11 -19.98
N ALA A 53 0.21 9.50 -20.22
CA ALA A 53 1.42 10.29 -20.54
C ALA A 53 2.17 9.75 -21.76
N PRO A 54 2.75 10.62 -22.59
CA PRO A 54 3.62 10.18 -23.68
C PRO A 54 4.85 9.45 -23.12
N ALA A 55 5.37 8.50 -23.89
CA ALA A 55 6.61 7.79 -23.59
C ALA A 55 7.72 8.77 -23.17
N LEU A 56 8.43 8.44 -22.08
CA LEU A 56 9.59 9.22 -21.66
C LEU A 56 10.66 9.21 -22.76
N PRO A 57 11.42 10.31 -22.95
CA PRO A 57 12.53 10.33 -23.88
C PRO A 57 13.59 9.31 -23.46
N ASP A 58 14.20 8.66 -24.46
CA ASP A 58 15.39 7.83 -24.26
C ASP A 58 16.52 8.72 -23.71
N LEU A 59 16.80 8.58 -22.41
CA LEU A 59 17.80 9.42 -21.75
C LEU A 59 19.24 9.04 -22.11
N ASP A 60 19.46 7.86 -22.70
CA ASP A 60 20.78 7.49 -23.26
C ASP A 60 21.04 8.28 -24.56
N ALA A 61 19.97 8.62 -25.30
CA ALA A 61 20.04 9.44 -26.50
C ALA A 61 20.05 10.96 -26.22
N GLN A 62 19.43 11.41 -25.12
CA GLN A 62 19.36 12.82 -24.71
C GLN A 62 19.44 12.96 -23.18
N PRO A 63 20.63 13.15 -22.60
CA PRO A 63 20.78 13.31 -21.16
C PRO A 63 20.08 14.59 -20.68
N LEU A 64 19.08 14.43 -19.82
CA LEU A 64 18.39 15.54 -19.19
C LEU A 64 19.26 16.17 -18.06
N PRO A 65 19.24 17.50 -17.87
CA PRO A 65 20.02 18.17 -16.83
C PRO A 65 19.44 17.92 -15.43
N ALA A 66 20.21 18.16 -14.38
CA ALA A 66 19.64 18.24 -13.04
C ALA A 66 18.79 19.52 -12.91
N LEU A 67 17.58 19.42 -12.35
CA LEU A 67 16.62 20.53 -12.27
C LEU A 67 16.14 20.77 -10.84
N PRO A 68 15.84 22.02 -10.47
CA PRO A 68 15.25 22.33 -9.17
C PRO A 68 13.84 21.74 -9.06
N TYR A 69 13.47 21.34 -7.85
CA TYR A 69 12.12 20.89 -7.52
C TYR A 69 11.70 21.44 -6.16
N THR A 70 10.39 21.49 -5.96
CA THR A 70 9.74 21.63 -4.66
C THR A 70 8.55 20.67 -4.65
N THR A 71 8.54 19.72 -3.73
CA THR A 71 7.42 18.81 -3.50
C THR A 71 6.83 19.00 -2.10
N ARG A 72 5.71 18.33 -1.83
CA ARG A 72 5.16 18.18 -0.48
C ARG A 72 5.39 16.76 0.05
N VAL A 73 5.48 16.67 1.37
CA VAL A 73 5.31 15.41 2.12
C VAL A 73 4.32 15.62 3.26
N VAL A 74 3.50 14.61 3.53
CA VAL A 74 2.66 14.54 4.73
C VAL A 74 3.27 13.52 5.69
N VAL A 75 3.52 13.93 6.93
CA VAL A 75 4.19 13.12 7.96
C VAL A 75 3.23 12.88 9.11
N VAL A 76 2.87 11.62 9.33
CA VAL A 76 2.10 11.16 10.48
C VAL A 76 3.04 10.43 11.44
N ARG A 77 3.13 10.89 12.68
CA ARG A 77 4.07 10.34 13.65
C ARG A 77 3.52 10.36 15.07
N PRO A 78 4.06 9.55 16.00
CA PRO A 78 3.74 9.66 17.41
C PRO A 78 4.02 11.08 17.93
N ARG A 79 3.07 11.61 18.71
CA ARG A 79 3.21 12.90 19.39
C ARG A 79 4.27 12.83 20.48
N ASP A 80 4.23 11.75 21.26
CA ASP A 80 5.25 11.41 22.25
C ASP A 80 6.40 10.66 21.56
N PRO A 81 7.62 11.22 21.53
CA PRO A 81 8.78 10.54 20.95
C PRO A 81 9.11 9.20 21.60
N GLY A 82 8.76 9.00 22.87
CA GLY A 82 8.97 7.72 23.58
C GLY A 82 8.12 6.57 23.03
N ARG A 83 7.10 6.87 22.21
CA ARG A 83 6.29 5.88 21.50
C ARG A 83 6.78 5.58 20.07
N SER A 84 7.80 6.27 19.58
CA SER A 84 8.34 6.00 18.24
C SER A 84 9.21 4.75 18.26
N ASN A 85 9.02 3.86 17.28
CA ASN A 85 9.96 2.77 17.06
C ASN A 85 11.23 3.24 16.33
N GLY A 86 11.34 4.49 15.87
CA GLY A 86 12.50 5.00 15.13
C GLY A 86 12.57 4.56 13.65
N ALA A 87 11.49 4.00 13.12
CA ALA A 87 11.36 3.63 11.72
C ALA A 87 10.34 4.51 10.97
N ALA A 88 10.59 4.75 9.69
CA ALA A 88 9.59 5.28 8.77
C ALA A 88 9.20 4.30 7.68
N VAL A 89 7.95 4.39 7.26
CA VAL A 89 7.49 3.94 5.96
C VAL A 89 7.20 5.17 5.11
N VAL A 90 7.89 5.28 3.97
CA VAL A 90 7.66 6.33 2.99
C VAL A 90 6.83 5.72 1.87
N VAL A 91 5.66 6.28 1.63
CA VAL A 91 4.72 5.87 0.61
C VAL A 91 4.95 6.75 -0.61
N TRP A 92 5.35 6.15 -1.71
CA TRP A 92 5.26 6.75 -3.03
C TRP A 92 3.78 6.82 -3.40
N HIS A 93 3.21 8.02 -3.42
CA HIS A 93 1.80 8.21 -3.76
C HIS A 93 1.45 7.62 -5.12
N ASN A 94 0.42 6.79 -5.15
CA ASN A 94 -0.18 6.39 -6.41
C ASN A 94 -0.98 7.59 -6.97
N VAL A 95 -0.94 7.79 -8.29
CA VAL A 95 -1.57 8.94 -8.96
C VAL A 95 -2.55 8.56 -10.06
N THR A 96 -3.01 7.30 -10.08
CA THR A 96 -3.85 6.74 -11.15
C THR A 96 -5.19 7.47 -11.32
N PHE A 97 -5.72 8.11 -10.26
CA PHE A 97 -6.95 8.91 -10.32
C PHE A 97 -6.70 10.41 -10.52
N GLY A 98 -5.49 10.82 -10.92
CA GLY A 98 -5.15 12.23 -11.18
C GLY A 98 -4.96 13.06 -9.90
N HIS A 99 -4.92 12.41 -8.74
CA HIS A 99 -4.52 12.98 -7.46
C HIS A 99 -3.73 11.95 -6.65
N ASP A 100 -3.12 12.41 -5.57
CA ASP A 100 -2.35 11.57 -4.65
C ASP A 100 -3.26 10.55 -3.94
N ILE A 101 -2.79 9.30 -3.85
CA ILE A 101 -3.43 8.22 -3.08
C ILE A 101 -2.36 7.60 -2.17
N GLY A 102 -2.61 7.70 -0.87
CA GLY A 102 -1.79 7.10 0.18
C GLY A 102 -2.13 5.63 0.45
N GLU A 103 -1.47 5.03 1.44
CA GLU A 103 -1.64 3.62 1.83
C GLU A 103 -2.10 3.48 3.30
N TRP A 104 -2.55 4.59 3.90
CA TRP A 104 -3.00 4.62 5.29
C TRP A 104 -4.09 3.58 5.59
N PHE A 105 -5.02 3.35 4.67
CA PHE A 105 -6.10 2.36 4.84
C PHE A 105 -5.59 0.92 4.99
N ASN A 106 -4.39 0.63 4.47
CA ASN A 106 -3.74 -0.67 4.49
C ASN A 106 -2.73 -0.82 5.63
N VAL A 107 -1.89 0.18 5.89
CA VAL A 107 -0.79 0.08 6.88
C VAL A 107 -1.00 0.88 8.17
N GLY A 108 -2.03 1.71 8.25
CA GLY A 108 -2.26 2.60 9.39
C GLY A 108 -2.44 1.87 10.73
N GLY A 109 -2.91 0.62 10.70
CA GLY A 109 -3.02 -0.21 11.91
C GLY A 109 -1.65 -0.53 12.51
N GLU A 110 -0.73 -1.06 11.70
CA GLU A 110 0.65 -1.35 12.12
C GLU A 110 1.41 -0.07 12.49
N VAL A 111 1.19 1.03 11.75
CA VAL A 111 1.78 2.34 12.07
C VAL A 111 1.42 2.77 13.49
N VAL A 112 0.16 2.63 13.87
CA VAL A 112 -0.33 3.03 15.20
C VAL A 112 0.11 2.06 16.29
N ASP A 113 0.10 0.76 16.02
CA ASP A 113 0.43 -0.30 16.98
C ASP A 113 1.91 -0.27 17.37
N ASP A 114 2.80 -0.21 16.38
CA ASP A 114 4.26 -0.28 16.60
C ASP A 114 4.93 1.12 16.61
N GLY A 115 4.19 2.19 16.35
CA GLY A 115 4.70 3.56 16.51
C GLY A 115 5.64 4.03 15.39
N TRP A 116 5.30 3.68 14.15
CA TRP A 116 6.02 4.14 12.96
C TRP A 116 5.80 5.63 12.69
N THR A 117 6.77 6.24 12.00
CA THR A 117 6.52 7.46 11.22
C THR A 117 6.01 7.06 9.84
N TYR A 118 4.79 7.43 9.49
CA TYR A 118 4.21 7.25 8.16
C TYR A 118 4.41 8.54 7.35
N VAL A 119 4.95 8.42 6.14
CA VAL A 119 5.27 9.56 5.28
C VAL A 119 4.69 9.35 3.90
N GLU A 120 3.92 10.31 3.43
CA GLU A 120 3.33 10.35 2.09
C GLU A 120 4.12 11.29 1.20
N ALA A 121 4.57 10.81 0.04
CA ALA A 121 5.45 11.54 -0.86
C ALA A 121 4.80 11.80 -2.23
N SER A 122 4.53 13.07 -2.53
CA SER A 122 3.94 13.51 -3.82
C SER A 122 5.02 13.69 -4.88
N VAL A 123 5.52 12.61 -5.49
CA VAL A 123 6.70 12.68 -6.36
C VAL A 123 6.41 12.61 -7.87
N GLN A 124 5.14 12.52 -8.27
CA GLN A 124 4.73 12.42 -9.68
C GLN A 124 3.86 13.59 -10.16
N LEU A 125 3.96 13.92 -11.45
CA LEU A 125 3.31 15.05 -12.09
C LEU A 125 1.78 14.95 -12.07
N ALA A 126 1.24 13.74 -12.22
CA ALA A 126 -0.19 13.55 -12.48
C ALA A 126 -1.09 14.06 -11.34
N SER A 127 -0.60 14.15 -10.09
CA SER A 127 -1.36 14.68 -8.97
C SER A 127 -1.26 16.19 -8.76
N LEU A 128 -0.28 16.87 -9.39
CA LEU A 128 -0.06 18.30 -9.20
C LEU A 128 -1.26 19.19 -9.56
N PRO A 129 -2.02 18.95 -10.65
CA PRO A 129 -3.15 19.80 -10.98
C PRO A 129 -4.23 19.78 -9.89
N ALA A 130 -4.60 18.60 -9.39
CA ALA A 130 -5.59 18.46 -8.32
C ALA A 130 -5.09 19.10 -7.01
N LEU A 131 -3.82 18.89 -6.68
CA LEU A 131 -3.18 19.51 -5.51
C LEU A 131 -3.28 21.04 -5.55
N LYS A 132 -2.87 21.66 -6.67
CA LYS A 132 -2.93 23.12 -6.84
C LYS A 132 -4.35 23.65 -6.97
N ALA A 133 -5.28 22.86 -7.51
CA ALA A 133 -6.68 23.24 -7.59
C ALA A 133 -7.35 23.26 -6.22
N PHE A 134 -7.00 22.30 -5.34
CA PHE A 134 -7.49 22.27 -3.96
C PHE A 134 -7.04 23.51 -3.19
N ASP A 135 -5.75 23.86 -3.25
CA ASP A 135 -5.26 25.05 -2.56
C ASP A 135 -4.13 25.78 -3.33
N PRO A 136 -4.48 26.75 -4.19
CA PRO A 136 -3.50 27.43 -5.04
C PRO A 136 -2.56 28.35 -4.25
N VAL A 137 -2.90 28.71 -3.00
CA VAL A 137 -2.04 29.53 -2.14
C VAL A 137 -1.03 28.63 -1.44
N ARG A 138 -1.51 27.57 -0.79
CA ARG A 138 -0.68 26.62 -0.04
C ARG A 138 0.34 25.90 -0.91
N TYR A 139 -0.05 25.55 -2.14
CA TYR A 139 0.76 24.74 -3.05
C TYR A 139 1.36 25.55 -4.22
N ALA A 140 1.37 26.88 -4.13
CA ALA A 140 1.90 27.76 -5.17
C ALA A 140 3.34 27.40 -5.59
N SER A 141 4.19 27.10 -4.61
CA SER A 141 5.62 26.79 -4.81
C SER A 141 5.90 25.35 -5.22
N VAL A 142 4.92 24.44 -5.16
CA VAL A 142 5.11 23.03 -5.53
C VAL A 142 5.32 22.92 -7.04
N VAL A 143 6.47 22.40 -7.45
CA VAL A 143 6.88 22.22 -8.85
C VAL A 143 7.75 20.97 -8.94
N LEU A 144 7.33 20.02 -9.79
CA LEU A 144 8.15 18.87 -10.17
C LEU A 144 8.65 19.07 -11.61
N PRO A 145 9.95 18.83 -11.88
CA PRO A 145 10.53 19.01 -13.22
C PRO A 145 10.15 17.90 -14.23
N GLY A 146 9.56 16.80 -13.75
CA GLY A 146 9.12 15.67 -14.56
C GLY A 146 9.20 14.35 -13.81
N ASP A 147 8.49 13.32 -14.28
CA ASP A 147 8.47 12.02 -13.59
C ASP A 147 9.82 11.27 -13.66
N ALA A 148 10.67 11.58 -14.66
CA ALA A 148 12.05 11.10 -14.69
C ALA A 148 12.85 11.52 -13.43
N TYR A 149 12.44 12.58 -12.74
CA TYR A 149 13.09 13.08 -11.53
C TYR A 149 12.48 12.52 -10.24
N ALA A 150 11.33 11.85 -10.32
CA ALA A 150 10.57 11.35 -9.16
C ALA A 150 11.43 10.47 -8.25
N TYR A 151 12.29 9.63 -8.84
CA TYR A 151 13.18 8.71 -8.13
C TYR A 151 14.23 9.41 -7.26
N ASP A 152 14.84 10.49 -7.75
CA ASP A 152 15.80 11.28 -6.96
C ASP A 152 15.09 12.02 -5.85
N ILE A 153 13.94 12.62 -6.17
CA ILE A 153 13.11 13.34 -5.18
C ILE A 153 12.70 12.39 -4.06
N TYR A 154 12.24 11.19 -4.41
CA TYR A 154 11.88 10.14 -3.45
C TYR A 154 13.08 9.71 -2.60
N SER A 155 14.29 9.63 -3.18
CA SER A 155 15.52 9.34 -2.43
C SER A 155 15.92 10.46 -1.48
N GLN A 156 15.77 11.72 -1.91
CA GLN A 156 16.08 12.90 -1.11
C GLN A 156 15.13 13.03 0.09
N ILE A 157 13.85 12.64 -0.05
CA ILE A 157 12.90 12.55 1.07
C ILE A 157 13.40 11.57 2.14
N ALA A 158 13.86 10.37 1.76
CA ALA A 158 14.46 9.43 2.71
C ALA A 158 15.71 9.99 3.39
N GLN A 159 16.57 10.72 2.65
CA GLN A 159 17.73 11.38 3.23
C GLN A 159 17.32 12.43 4.26
N ALA A 160 16.32 13.26 3.97
CA ALA A 160 15.80 14.26 4.90
C ALA A 160 15.37 13.61 6.23
N LEU A 161 14.58 12.54 6.15
CA LEU A 161 14.11 11.78 7.30
C LEU A 161 15.26 11.17 8.13
N ARG A 162 16.31 10.68 7.48
CA ARG A 162 17.52 10.18 8.16
C ARG A 162 18.27 11.27 8.92
N HIS A 163 18.17 12.53 8.51
CA HIS A 163 18.74 13.67 9.23
C HIS A 163 17.77 14.29 10.25
N GLY A 164 16.53 13.81 10.31
CA GLY A 164 15.48 14.30 11.19
C GLY A 164 14.70 15.50 10.65
N ASP A 165 14.97 15.89 9.41
CA ASP A 165 14.25 16.94 8.71
C ASP A 165 12.82 16.46 8.40
N GLY A 166 11.81 17.29 8.64
CA GLY A 166 10.39 16.89 8.53
C GLY A 166 9.90 15.94 9.64
N ASN A 167 10.77 15.53 10.58
CA ASN A 167 10.43 14.66 11.70
C ASN A 167 10.75 15.30 13.06
N ALA A 168 10.43 16.59 13.23
CA ALA A 168 10.70 17.36 14.45
C ALA A 168 12.15 17.27 14.93
N GLY A 169 13.12 17.23 14.01
CA GLY A 169 14.55 17.15 14.31
C GLY A 169 15.00 15.79 14.83
N ARG A 170 14.21 14.72 14.63
CA ARG A 170 14.52 13.36 15.10
C ARG A 170 14.92 12.45 13.93
N PRO A 171 16.21 12.15 13.77
CA PRO A 171 16.71 11.18 12.81
C PRO A 171 16.01 9.83 12.92
N LEU A 172 15.71 9.22 11.77
CA LEU A 172 15.19 7.86 11.69
C LEU A 172 16.28 6.89 11.28
N SER A 173 16.40 5.79 12.03
CA SER A 173 17.43 4.77 11.80
C SER A 173 17.04 3.80 10.70
N THR A 174 15.74 3.59 10.51
CA THR A 174 15.19 2.66 9.51
C THR A 174 14.22 3.41 8.61
N VAL A 175 14.39 3.30 7.29
CA VAL A 175 13.47 3.91 6.32
C VAL A 175 13.07 2.85 5.29
N VAL A 176 11.78 2.55 5.20
CA VAL A 176 11.20 1.56 4.27
C VAL A 176 10.49 2.31 3.14
N ALA A 177 10.73 1.88 1.90
CA ALA A 177 9.97 2.34 0.74
C ALA A 177 8.73 1.47 0.53
N LEU A 178 7.60 2.10 0.27
CA LEU A 178 6.34 1.45 -0.05
C LEU A 178 5.69 2.13 -1.26
N GLY A 179 5.09 1.33 -2.12
CA GLY A 179 4.39 1.77 -3.32
C GLY A 179 3.44 0.67 -3.75
N ALA A 180 2.29 1.07 -4.26
CA ALA A 180 1.21 0.16 -4.59
C ALA A 180 0.71 0.38 -6.01
N SER A 181 0.39 -0.69 -6.74
CA SER A 181 -0.11 -0.63 -8.11
C SER A 181 0.89 0.12 -9.00
N GLN A 182 0.50 1.21 -9.67
CA GLN A 182 1.39 2.05 -10.47
C GLN A 182 2.65 2.51 -9.71
N SER A 183 2.54 2.95 -8.45
CA SER A 183 3.72 3.33 -7.67
C SER A 183 4.54 2.13 -7.22
N GLY A 184 3.93 0.94 -7.13
CA GLY A 184 4.64 -0.33 -6.97
C GLY A 184 5.45 -0.70 -8.22
N THR A 185 4.93 -0.46 -9.42
CA THR A 185 5.70 -0.60 -10.67
C THR A 185 6.84 0.42 -10.73
N ALA A 186 6.62 1.66 -10.30
CA ALA A 186 7.70 2.64 -10.18
C ALA A 186 8.79 2.18 -9.21
N MET A 187 8.45 1.45 -8.14
CA MET A 187 9.47 0.86 -7.27
C MET A 187 10.34 -0.19 -7.96
N ASP A 188 9.82 -0.92 -8.95
CA ASP A 188 10.62 -1.88 -9.71
C ASP A 188 11.70 -1.17 -10.52
N SER A 189 11.35 -0.06 -11.19
CA SER A 189 12.34 0.84 -11.82
C SER A 189 13.31 1.42 -10.79
N TYR A 190 12.85 1.81 -9.60
CA TYR A 190 13.74 2.27 -8.53
C TYR A 190 14.74 1.18 -8.12
N LEU A 191 14.28 -0.05 -7.94
CA LEU A 191 15.09 -1.20 -7.56
C LEU A 191 16.09 -1.59 -8.65
N ALA A 192 15.71 -1.48 -9.93
CA ALA A 192 16.56 -1.76 -11.07
C ALA A 192 17.66 -0.73 -11.26
N ASP A 193 17.31 0.56 -11.24
CA ASP A 193 18.18 1.62 -11.76
C ASP A 193 18.73 2.57 -10.69
N VAL A 194 17.99 2.79 -9.60
CA VAL A 194 18.36 3.80 -8.58
C VAL A 194 19.10 3.11 -7.44
N GLN A 195 18.51 2.05 -6.89
CA GLN A 195 19.02 1.35 -5.71
C GLN A 195 20.47 0.84 -5.89
N PRO A 196 20.90 0.30 -7.04
CA PRO A 196 22.28 -0.15 -7.22
C PRO A 196 23.29 0.99 -7.39
N ARG A 197 22.84 2.17 -7.82
CA ARG A 197 23.70 3.29 -8.25
C ARG A 197 23.90 4.35 -7.18
N PHE A 198 22.99 4.47 -6.21
CA PHE A 198 22.98 5.58 -5.25
C PHE A 198 23.11 5.15 -3.79
N GLU A 199 23.36 6.13 -2.92
CA GLU A 199 23.35 5.96 -1.47
C GLU A 199 22.08 5.17 -1.07
N ARG A 200 22.29 4.07 -0.36
CA ARG A 200 21.27 3.10 0.04
C ARG A 200 20.39 3.70 1.14
N VAL A 201 19.56 4.67 0.76
CA VAL A 201 18.77 5.53 1.64
C VAL A 201 17.53 4.81 2.17
N TYR A 202 17.04 3.81 1.45
CA TYR A 202 16.03 2.88 1.94
C TYR A 202 16.69 1.59 2.43
N ASP A 203 16.20 1.08 3.55
CA ASP A 203 16.67 -0.15 4.17
C ASP A 203 15.89 -1.38 3.69
N GLY A 204 14.70 -1.19 3.13
CA GLY A 204 13.90 -2.24 2.52
C GLY A 204 12.74 -1.70 1.69
N PHE A 205 12.15 -2.58 0.88
CA PHE A 205 11.19 -2.22 -0.17
C PHE A 205 9.95 -3.13 -0.10
N LEU A 206 8.78 -2.51 -0.11
CA LEU A 206 7.47 -3.18 -0.13
C LEU A 206 6.67 -2.76 -1.37
N PRO A 207 6.97 -3.30 -2.57
CA PRO A 207 6.09 -3.18 -3.72
C PRO A 207 4.83 -4.02 -3.49
N ALA A 208 3.68 -3.38 -3.44
CA ALA A 208 2.39 -3.98 -3.15
C ALA A 208 1.46 -3.92 -4.38
N VAL A 209 0.66 -4.97 -4.57
CA VAL A 209 -0.28 -5.13 -5.69
C VAL A 209 0.31 -4.71 -7.05
N ALA A 210 1.60 -4.98 -7.22
CA ALA A 210 2.37 -4.70 -8.42
C ALA A 210 3.30 -5.88 -8.68
N ASN A 211 3.13 -6.49 -9.85
CA ASN A 211 3.93 -7.62 -10.27
C ASN A 211 5.25 -7.15 -10.91
N GLY A 212 6.33 -7.90 -10.70
CA GLY A 212 7.65 -7.57 -11.22
C GLY A 212 8.73 -8.56 -10.78
N PRO A 213 9.94 -8.49 -11.38
CA PRO A 213 11.00 -9.44 -11.08
C PRO A 213 11.63 -9.22 -9.69
N ASP A 214 12.44 -10.19 -9.23
CA ASP A 214 13.43 -9.93 -8.18
C ASP A 214 14.62 -9.19 -8.82
N HIS A 215 14.91 -7.97 -8.36
CA HIS A 215 16.05 -7.18 -8.83
C HIS A 215 17.38 -7.55 -8.15
N HIS A 216 17.40 -8.59 -7.32
CA HIS A 216 18.59 -9.15 -6.66
C HIS A 216 19.41 -8.11 -5.87
N THR A 217 18.71 -7.16 -5.26
CA THR A 217 19.29 -6.16 -4.36
C THR A 217 19.83 -6.81 -3.07
N ASP A 218 20.74 -6.10 -2.39
CA ASP A 218 21.25 -6.51 -1.08
C ASP A 218 20.43 -5.98 0.10
N ARG A 219 19.31 -5.32 -0.19
CA ARG A 219 18.31 -4.89 0.78
C ARG A 219 17.08 -5.79 0.74
N PRO A 220 16.42 -6.04 1.89
CA PRO A 220 15.11 -6.67 1.94
C PRO A 220 14.09 -6.12 0.93
N VAL A 221 13.49 -7.01 0.15
CA VAL A 221 12.34 -6.75 -0.71
C VAL A 221 11.27 -7.77 -0.34
N LEU A 222 10.08 -7.28 0.03
CA LEU A 222 8.90 -8.11 0.24
C LEU A 222 7.85 -7.67 -0.77
N ARG A 223 7.68 -8.43 -1.85
CA ARG A 223 6.63 -8.17 -2.84
C ARG A 223 5.32 -8.76 -2.36
N LEU A 224 4.27 -7.94 -2.26
CA LEU A 224 2.96 -8.36 -1.78
C LEU A 224 1.96 -8.36 -2.93
N LEU A 225 1.47 -9.54 -3.33
CA LEU A 225 0.59 -9.71 -4.48
C LEU A 225 -0.83 -10.12 -4.05
N SER A 226 -1.82 -9.55 -4.73
CA SER A 226 -3.19 -10.06 -4.72
C SER A 226 -3.41 -11.08 -5.84
N GLU A 227 -4.59 -11.70 -5.91
CA GLU A 227 -4.91 -12.60 -7.02
C GLU A 227 -4.86 -11.92 -8.41
N ASN A 228 -5.03 -10.60 -8.48
CA ASN A 228 -5.02 -9.85 -9.75
C ASN A 228 -3.62 -9.80 -10.38
N GLU A 229 -2.56 -9.77 -9.57
CA GLU A 229 -1.16 -9.72 -10.04
C GLU A 229 -0.56 -11.10 -10.29
N ILE A 230 -1.28 -12.16 -9.92
CA ILE A 230 -0.79 -13.54 -10.05
C ILE A 230 -1.26 -14.10 -11.38
N ASP A 231 -0.31 -14.25 -12.29
CA ASP A 231 -0.48 -14.82 -13.65
C ASP A 231 0.39 -16.08 -13.87
N GLY A 232 1.21 -16.44 -12.89
CA GLY A 232 2.17 -17.56 -12.96
C GLY A 232 3.45 -17.24 -13.73
N SER A 233 3.61 -16.03 -14.26
CA SER A 233 4.77 -15.64 -15.09
C SER A 233 5.93 -15.03 -14.30
N SER A 234 5.63 -14.46 -13.12
CA SER A 234 6.56 -13.59 -12.38
C SER A 234 6.85 -14.12 -10.97
N GLN A 235 7.20 -15.40 -10.85
CA GLN A 235 7.61 -15.97 -9.56
C GLN A 235 9.11 -15.73 -9.34
N GLY A 236 9.45 -14.67 -8.62
CA GLY A 236 10.79 -14.53 -8.06
C GLY A 236 11.05 -15.61 -7.01
N GLU A 237 12.17 -16.32 -7.10
CA GLU A 237 12.56 -17.32 -6.10
C GLU A 237 12.84 -16.63 -4.75
N ASP A 238 12.23 -17.14 -3.68
CA ASP A 238 12.48 -16.62 -2.33
C ASP A 238 13.96 -16.75 -1.95
N SER A 239 14.61 -15.65 -1.56
CA SER A 239 16.07 -15.59 -1.34
C SER A 239 16.44 -14.99 0.02
N ARG A 240 17.71 -14.72 0.31
CA ARG A 240 18.07 -14.04 1.57
C ARG A 240 17.58 -12.59 1.65
N HIS A 241 17.27 -11.97 0.50
CA HIS A 241 16.85 -10.57 0.36
C HIS A 241 15.49 -10.39 -0.34
N TYR A 242 14.93 -11.43 -0.94
CA TYR A 242 13.63 -11.37 -1.63
C TYR A 242 12.61 -12.31 -1.01
N ARG A 243 11.41 -11.79 -0.75
CA ARG A 243 10.21 -12.55 -0.41
C ARG A 243 9.08 -12.13 -1.33
N GLN A 244 8.30 -13.09 -1.81
CA GLN A 244 7.02 -12.78 -2.45
C GLN A 244 5.88 -13.48 -1.73
N TRP A 245 4.91 -12.66 -1.34
CA TRP A 245 3.73 -13.06 -0.59
C TRP A 245 2.52 -12.96 -1.51
N GLU A 246 1.89 -14.10 -1.75
CA GLU A 246 0.70 -14.20 -2.59
C GLU A 246 -0.51 -14.41 -1.70
N VAL A 247 -1.39 -13.42 -1.64
CA VAL A 247 -2.51 -13.40 -0.70
C VAL A 247 -3.73 -14.00 -1.39
N ALA A 248 -4.11 -15.22 -0.97
CA ALA A 248 -5.28 -15.87 -1.53
C ALA A 248 -6.55 -15.09 -1.14
N GLY A 249 -7.47 -14.91 -2.08
CA GLY A 249 -8.74 -14.21 -1.92
C GLY A 249 -8.69 -12.69 -1.99
N SER A 250 -7.51 -12.05 -1.94
CA SER A 250 -7.43 -10.60 -2.10
C SER A 250 -7.57 -10.17 -3.56
N ALA A 251 -8.07 -8.95 -3.74
CA ALA A 251 -8.08 -8.25 -5.01
C ALA A 251 -7.06 -7.08 -4.99
N HIS A 252 -6.82 -6.49 -6.14
CA HIS A 252 -5.91 -5.35 -6.31
C HIS A 252 -6.37 -4.12 -5.52
N GLY A 253 -7.67 -3.82 -5.57
CA GLY A 253 -8.35 -2.89 -4.67
C GLY A 253 -9.48 -3.59 -3.95
N SER A 254 -9.69 -3.25 -2.67
CA SER A 254 -10.78 -3.78 -1.86
C SER A 254 -11.85 -2.71 -1.59
N LYS A 255 -13.03 -3.15 -1.16
CA LYS A 255 -14.11 -2.23 -0.75
C LYS A 255 -13.66 -1.26 0.35
N ARG A 256 -12.80 -1.71 1.26
CA ARG A 256 -12.27 -0.86 2.34
C ARG A 256 -11.41 0.27 1.78
N ASP A 257 -10.60 -0.04 0.77
CA ASP A 257 -9.68 0.89 0.14
C ASP A 257 -10.49 1.98 -0.59
N PHE A 258 -11.45 1.56 -1.41
CA PHE A 258 -12.34 2.47 -2.13
C PHE A 258 -13.25 3.29 -1.21
N ASP A 259 -13.73 2.73 -0.10
CA ASP A 259 -14.50 3.49 0.89
C ASP A 259 -13.65 4.59 1.54
N TYR A 260 -12.38 4.30 1.82
CA TYR A 260 -11.47 5.29 2.40
C TYR A 260 -11.10 6.39 1.39
N ILE A 261 -10.71 6.00 0.17
CA ILE A 261 -10.35 6.94 -0.90
C ILE A 261 -11.55 7.82 -1.27
N GLY A 262 -12.72 7.22 -1.51
CA GLY A 262 -13.94 7.97 -1.84
C GLY A 262 -14.37 8.94 -0.74
N ALA A 263 -14.14 8.59 0.53
CA ALA A 263 -14.37 9.52 1.65
C ALA A 263 -13.38 10.71 1.65
N GLN A 264 -12.12 10.51 1.25
CA GLN A 264 -11.16 11.61 1.07
C GLN A 264 -11.56 12.51 -0.11
N GLU A 265 -11.94 11.91 -1.24
CA GLU A 265 -12.41 12.64 -2.42
C GLU A 265 -13.66 13.46 -2.12
N MET A 266 -14.66 12.87 -1.45
CA MET A 266 -15.85 13.60 -1.03
C MET A 266 -15.53 14.78 -0.11
N ARG A 267 -14.56 14.63 0.80
CA ARG A 267 -14.13 15.69 1.73
C ARG A 267 -13.46 16.86 1.00
N ASP A 268 -12.61 16.56 0.02
CA ASP A 268 -11.67 17.54 -0.54
C ASP A 268 -12.03 18.01 -1.95
N LEU A 269 -12.64 17.16 -2.76
CA LEU A 269 -13.09 17.45 -4.13
C LEU A 269 -14.60 17.69 -4.23
N GLY A 270 -15.37 17.23 -3.22
CA GLY A 270 -16.84 17.35 -3.20
C GLY A 270 -17.56 16.30 -4.04
N PHE A 271 -16.85 15.32 -4.60
CA PHE A 271 -17.40 14.18 -5.32
C PHE A 271 -16.55 12.93 -5.05
N ASP A 272 -17.16 11.76 -5.20
CA ASP A 272 -16.53 10.43 -5.05
C ASP A 272 -16.26 9.90 -6.46
N LEU A 273 -15.01 9.88 -6.89
CA LEU A 273 -14.62 9.37 -8.20
C LEU A 273 -14.48 7.86 -8.15
N VAL A 274 -13.80 7.33 -7.13
CA VAL A 274 -13.43 5.92 -7.05
C VAL A 274 -14.64 5.02 -6.87
N ASN A 275 -15.57 5.32 -5.96
CA ASN A 275 -16.76 4.47 -5.80
C ASN A 275 -17.75 4.65 -6.94
N GLN A 276 -17.76 5.79 -7.64
CA GLN A 276 -18.57 5.92 -8.87
C GLN A 276 -18.03 5.03 -9.99
N LEU A 277 -16.71 4.88 -10.10
CA LEU A 277 -16.09 3.93 -11.02
C LEU A 277 -16.28 2.47 -10.54
N ALA A 278 -16.23 2.21 -9.23
CA ALA A 278 -16.43 0.89 -8.62
C ALA A 278 -17.91 0.47 -8.42
N GLY A 279 -18.87 1.28 -8.89
CA GLY A 279 -20.27 0.89 -9.10
C GLY A 279 -21.14 0.52 -7.89
N ASP A 280 -20.64 0.49 -6.66
CA ASP A 280 -21.39 -0.04 -5.47
C ASP A 280 -22.31 1.00 -4.77
N ASN A 281 -22.44 2.24 -5.28
CA ASN A 281 -23.25 3.28 -4.62
C ASN A 281 -24.20 4.00 -5.59
N GLY A 282 -25.34 3.40 -5.95
CA GLY A 282 -26.37 4.09 -6.74
C GLY A 282 -27.15 5.14 -5.91
N PRO A 283 -27.60 6.24 -6.56
CA PRO A 283 -29.03 6.30 -6.87
C PRO A 283 -29.35 5.94 -8.33
N PHE A 284 -28.35 5.86 -9.21
CA PHE A 284 -28.47 5.37 -10.59
C PHE A 284 -27.41 4.31 -10.97
N GLY A 285 -26.82 3.63 -9.97
CA GLY A 285 -25.95 2.47 -10.14
C GLY A 285 -26.73 1.17 -10.00
N THR A 286 -26.54 0.22 -10.91
CA THR A 286 -27.16 -1.11 -10.84
C THR A 286 -26.60 -1.88 -9.65
N SER A 287 -27.50 -2.31 -8.75
CA SER A 287 -27.25 -2.87 -7.41
C SER A 287 -26.62 -4.28 -7.35
N ASP A 288 -25.85 -4.70 -8.37
CA ASP A 288 -25.32 -6.07 -8.48
C ASP A 288 -23.80 -6.18 -8.25
N CYS A 289 -23.15 -5.06 -7.94
CA CYS A 289 -21.72 -4.97 -7.68
C CYS A 289 -21.31 -5.65 -6.37
N ARG A 290 -20.42 -6.66 -6.46
CA ARG A 290 -19.99 -7.48 -5.30
C ARG A 290 -18.52 -7.29 -4.96
N VAL A 291 -18.03 -6.05 -4.96
CA VAL A 291 -16.62 -5.68 -4.70
C VAL A 291 -15.97 -6.53 -3.60
N ASN A 292 -14.70 -6.90 -3.78
CA ASN A 292 -13.96 -7.73 -2.85
C ASN A 292 -13.88 -7.08 -1.44
N ARG A 293 -14.32 -7.83 -0.42
CA ARG A 293 -14.31 -7.45 1.01
C ARG A 293 -13.31 -8.27 1.82
N PHE A 294 -12.35 -8.89 1.16
CA PHE A 294 -11.24 -9.56 1.82
C PHE A 294 -10.42 -8.53 2.61
N PRO A 295 -10.01 -8.83 3.87
CA PRO A 295 -9.32 -7.85 4.71
C PRO A 295 -7.83 -7.70 4.33
N THR A 296 -7.55 -7.09 3.18
CA THR A 296 -6.20 -6.86 2.60
C THR A 296 -5.26 -6.09 3.53
N PHE A 297 -5.78 -5.19 4.37
CA PHE A 297 -4.99 -4.48 5.37
C PHE A 297 -4.21 -5.42 6.31
N GLN A 298 -4.73 -6.62 6.59
CA GLN A 298 -4.04 -7.60 7.44
C GLN A 298 -2.70 -8.04 6.83
N SER A 299 -2.66 -8.17 5.50
CA SER A 299 -1.43 -8.54 4.80
C SER A 299 -0.44 -7.39 4.67
N HIS A 300 -0.93 -6.17 4.50
CA HIS A 300 -0.08 -4.98 4.44
C HIS A 300 0.55 -4.66 5.80
N ASN A 301 -0.25 -4.67 6.88
CA ASN A 301 0.25 -4.57 8.26
C ASN A 301 1.32 -5.64 8.55
N ALA A 302 1.03 -6.91 8.25
CA ALA A 302 1.96 -8.00 8.50
C ALA A 302 3.24 -7.90 7.67
N ALA A 303 3.16 -7.46 6.41
CA ALA A 303 4.31 -7.25 5.55
C ALA A 303 5.20 -6.12 6.08
N LEU A 304 4.61 -5.00 6.51
CA LEU A 304 5.35 -3.88 7.09
C LEU A 304 6.05 -4.30 8.41
N ALA A 305 5.33 -4.99 9.30
CA ALA A 305 5.91 -5.53 10.53
C ALA A 305 7.05 -6.52 10.26
N ALA A 306 6.89 -7.39 9.26
CA ALA A 306 7.88 -8.37 8.86
C ALA A 306 9.12 -7.71 8.24
N MET A 307 8.94 -6.64 7.45
CA MET A 307 10.03 -5.84 6.89
C MET A 307 10.90 -5.23 7.98
N LEU A 308 10.29 -4.63 9.02
CA LEU A 308 11.05 -4.04 10.12
C LEU A 308 11.91 -5.05 10.86
N ARG A 309 11.33 -6.21 11.20
CA ARG A 309 12.07 -7.30 11.83
C ARG A 309 13.19 -7.80 10.92
N TRP A 310 12.93 -7.94 9.62
CA TRP A 310 13.95 -8.37 8.67
C TRP A 310 15.14 -7.42 8.64
N ILE A 311 14.89 -6.11 8.58
CA ILE A 311 15.93 -5.09 8.57
C ILE A 311 16.72 -5.09 9.89
N ARG A 312 16.05 -5.17 11.04
CA ARG A 312 16.68 -5.05 12.36
C ARG A 312 17.41 -6.30 12.81
N GLU A 313 16.82 -7.46 12.54
CA GLU A 313 17.28 -8.76 13.04
C GLU A 313 18.07 -9.53 11.99
N GLY A 314 18.11 -9.05 10.74
CA GLY A 314 18.75 -9.75 9.61
C GLY A 314 18.05 -11.06 9.23
N THR A 315 16.85 -11.31 9.75
CA THR A 315 16.13 -12.58 9.57
C THR A 315 14.97 -12.39 8.60
N ALA A 316 15.09 -12.99 7.41
CA ALA A 316 14.03 -12.93 6.42
C ALA A 316 12.73 -13.57 6.92
N PRO A 317 11.55 -13.03 6.54
CA PRO A 317 10.26 -13.65 6.83
C PRO A 317 10.24 -15.11 6.37
N LYS A 318 9.38 -15.94 6.97
CA LYS A 318 9.25 -17.34 6.52
C LYS A 318 8.71 -17.37 5.09
N ILE A 319 9.26 -18.28 4.28
CA ILE A 319 8.73 -18.63 2.95
C ILE A 319 7.27 -19.05 3.11
N GLN A 320 6.41 -18.54 2.23
CA GLN A 320 4.97 -18.82 2.25
C GLN A 320 4.56 -19.63 1.01
N PRO A 321 3.50 -20.44 1.09
CA PRO A 321 2.95 -21.12 -0.08
C PRO A 321 2.54 -20.13 -1.16
N ARG A 322 2.74 -20.50 -2.43
CA ARG A 322 2.29 -19.74 -3.61
C ARG A 322 0.89 -20.17 -4.02
N VAL A 323 0.15 -19.27 -4.65
CA VAL A 323 -1.13 -19.58 -5.29
C VAL A 323 -0.85 -20.53 -6.46
N ARG A 324 -1.64 -21.60 -6.55
CA ARG A 324 -1.49 -22.57 -7.63
C ARG A 324 -2.06 -21.97 -8.92
N VAL A 325 -1.23 -21.94 -9.96
CA VAL A 325 -1.59 -21.48 -11.31
C VAL A 325 -1.36 -22.64 -12.29
N GLU A 326 -2.32 -22.89 -13.16
CA GLU A 326 -2.25 -23.86 -14.25
C GLU A 326 -2.69 -23.15 -15.54
N ASP A 327 -1.85 -23.21 -16.58
CA ASP A 327 -2.09 -22.57 -17.88
C ASP A 327 -2.47 -21.07 -17.76
N GLY A 328 -1.82 -20.36 -16.84
CA GLY A 328 -2.06 -18.94 -16.56
C GLY A 328 -3.33 -18.65 -15.76
N VAL A 329 -4.03 -19.68 -15.28
CA VAL A 329 -5.29 -19.57 -14.53
C VAL A 329 -5.10 -20.03 -13.09
N ILE A 330 -5.58 -19.22 -12.14
CA ILE A 330 -5.58 -19.59 -10.72
C ILE A 330 -6.49 -20.80 -10.50
N VAL A 331 -5.94 -21.86 -9.92
CA VAL A 331 -6.69 -23.06 -9.56
C VAL A 331 -7.50 -22.78 -8.30
N ARG A 332 -8.79 -23.13 -8.33
CA ARG A 332 -9.74 -22.86 -7.25
C ARG A 332 -10.26 -24.14 -6.61
N ASP A 333 -10.58 -24.07 -5.32
CA ASP A 333 -11.26 -25.14 -4.61
C ASP A 333 -12.76 -25.19 -4.95
N ARG A 334 -13.47 -26.15 -4.36
CA ARG A 334 -14.92 -26.32 -4.55
C ARG A 334 -15.77 -25.13 -4.10
N ASP A 335 -15.19 -24.20 -3.33
CA ASP A 335 -15.84 -22.99 -2.83
C ASP A 335 -15.43 -21.75 -3.65
N GLY A 336 -14.73 -21.92 -4.77
CA GLY A 336 -14.30 -20.83 -5.66
C GLY A 336 -13.12 -20.02 -5.13
N ASN A 337 -12.49 -20.47 -4.05
CA ASN A 337 -11.36 -19.80 -3.42
C ASN A 337 -10.04 -20.35 -4.00
N ALA A 338 -9.04 -19.49 -4.22
CA ALA A 338 -7.75 -19.94 -4.74
C ALA A 338 -7.12 -21.04 -3.87
N ILE A 339 -6.46 -22.02 -4.50
CA ILE A 339 -5.66 -23.05 -3.82
C ILE A 339 -4.23 -22.54 -3.64
N GLY A 340 -3.65 -22.79 -2.47
CA GLY A 340 -2.32 -22.27 -2.11
C GLY A 340 -2.41 -20.86 -1.55
N GLY A 341 -1.30 -20.11 -1.71
CA GLY A 341 -1.14 -18.76 -1.19
C GLY A 341 -1.12 -18.68 0.34
N ILE A 342 -0.96 -17.46 0.84
CA ILE A 342 -1.18 -17.16 2.26
C ILE A 342 -2.69 -17.18 2.52
N ARG A 343 -3.13 -18.12 3.35
CA ARG A 343 -4.52 -18.25 3.75
C ARG A 343 -4.75 -17.59 5.11
N TYR A 344 -5.08 -16.30 5.09
CA TYR A 344 -5.53 -15.57 6.29
C TYR A 344 -6.82 -16.20 6.86
N PRO A 345 -7.23 -15.87 8.11
CA PRO A 345 -8.41 -16.47 8.73
C PRO A 345 -9.68 -16.44 7.87
N ALA A 346 -9.89 -15.37 7.08
CA ALA A 346 -11.01 -15.27 6.13
C ALA A 346 -10.95 -16.31 4.99
N MET A 347 -9.76 -16.77 4.57
CA MET A 347 -9.60 -17.86 3.58
C MET A 347 -9.48 -19.25 4.20
N ALA A 348 -8.91 -19.34 5.40
CA ALA A 348 -8.72 -20.60 6.11
C ALA A 348 -10.03 -21.11 6.72
N VAL A 349 -10.94 -20.20 7.07
CA VAL A 349 -12.26 -20.46 7.66
C VAL A 349 -13.30 -19.63 6.90
N PRO A 350 -13.52 -19.89 5.60
CA PRO A 350 -14.29 -19.01 4.73
C PRO A 350 -15.78 -19.01 5.08
N THR A 351 -16.37 -17.82 5.01
CA THR A 351 -17.83 -17.60 5.05
C THR A 351 -18.36 -17.03 3.74
N ALA A 352 -17.47 -16.86 2.77
CA ALA A 352 -17.73 -16.33 1.46
C ALA A 352 -16.67 -16.86 0.48
N THR A 353 -16.97 -16.81 -0.81
CA THR A 353 -15.98 -16.86 -1.88
C THR A 353 -15.36 -15.49 -2.03
N TYR A 354 -14.02 -15.43 -2.12
CA TYR A 354 -13.27 -14.22 -2.45
C TYR A 354 -12.41 -14.50 -3.68
N ASN A 355 -12.45 -13.63 -4.68
CA ASN A 355 -11.64 -13.79 -5.89
C ASN A 355 -11.34 -12.45 -6.60
N ARG A 356 -10.49 -12.53 -7.64
CA ARG A 356 -10.09 -11.43 -8.55
C ARG A 356 -11.12 -11.03 -9.62
N GLY A 357 -12.20 -11.79 -9.78
CA GLY A 357 -13.19 -11.55 -10.84
C GLY A 357 -14.03 -10.34 -10.50
N GLY A 358 -13.61 -9.15 -10.95
CA GLY A 358 -14.31 -7.91 -10.67
C GLY A 358 -15.59 -7.74 -11.49
N ASP A 359 -16.64 -7.24 -10.84
CA ASP A 359 -17.95 -7.02 -11.47
C ASP A 359 -18.14 -5.57 -11.95
N CYS A 360 -17.41 -4.61 -11.36
CA CYS A 360 -17.59 -3.18 -11.58
C CYS A 360 -16.37 -2.57 -12.26
N VAL A 361 -15.18 -2.86 -11.71
CA VAL A 361 -13.87 -2.54 -12.30
C VAL A 361 -13.03 -3.81 -12.32
N ALA A 362 -12.25 -4.05 -13.37
CA ALA A 362 -11.48 -5.30 -13.53
C ALA A 362 -10.55 -5.68 -12.34
N LEU A 363 -10.23 -4.72 -11.47
CA LEU A 363 -9.27 -4.83 -10.36
C LEU A 363 -9.93 -4.82 -8.96
N ASP A 364 -11.25 -4.70 -8.87
CA ASP A 364 -11.97 -4.62 -7.57
C ASP A 364 -12.28 -6.00 -6.94
N GLY A 365 -12.16 -7.06 -7.73
CA GLY A 365 -12.52 -8.42 -7.37
C GLY A 365 -13.94 -8.58 -6.85
N ARG A 366 -14.21 -9.75 -6.27
CA ARG A 366 -15.57 -10.12 -5.86
C ARG A 366 -15.63 -10.87 -4.54
N THR A 367 -16.72 -10.64 -3.79
CA THR A 367 -17.11 -11.37 -2.59
C THR A 367 -18.52 -11.94 -2.71
N GLU A 368 -18.64 -13.24 -2.55
CA GLU A 368 -19.93 -13.94 -2.57
C GLU A 368 -20.18 -14.65 -1.24
N ALA A 369 -21.12 -14.15 -0.45
CA ALA A 369 -21.46 -14.79 0.81
C ALA A 369 -21.99 -16.22 0.61
N PHE A 370 -21.52 -17.17 1.41
CA PHE A 370 -22.06 -18.52 1.38
C PHE A 370 -23.50 -18.57 1.86
N SER A 371 -24.26 -19.51 1.30
CA SER A 371 -25.61 -19.80 1.78
C SER A 371 -25.59 -20.37 3.20
N ALA A 372 -26.73 -20.25 3.90
CA ALA A 372 -26.86 -20.82 5.24
C ALA A 372 -26.66 -22.35 5.26
N SER A 373 -27.07 -23.06 4.20
CA SER A 373 -26.82 -24.51 4.08
C SER A 373 -25.32 -24.79 3.98
N ARG A 374 -24.59 -24.06 3.14
CA ARG A 374 -23.14 -24.21 3.00
C ARG A 374 -22.41 -23.90 4.29
N LEU A 375 -22.81 -22.85 5.01
CA LEU A 375 -22.23 -22.51 6.31
C LEU A 375 -22.49 -23.61 7.35
N ARG A 376 -23.66 -24.26 7.36
CA ARG A 376 -23.95 -25.39 8.26
C ARG A 376 -23.15 -26.65 7.91
N GLU A 377 -22.89 -26.90 6.62
CA GLU A 377 -22.00 -27.99 6.18
C GLU A 377 -20.55 -27.78 6.66
N LEU A 378 -20.05 -26.55 6.57
CA LEU A 378 -18.69 -26.20 7.00
C LEU A 378 -18.57 -26.11 8.53
N TYR A 379 -19.61 -25.59 9.19
CA TYR A 379 -19.60 -25.23 10.60
C TYR A 379 -20.86 -25.73 11.30
N ALA A 380 -20.82 -26.97 11.80
CA ALA A 380 -21.93 -27.58 12.52
C ALA A 380 -22.48 -26.73 13.69
N THR A 381 -21.61 -25.93 14.34
CA THR A 381 -22.03 -24.98 15.39
C THR A 381 -21.18 -23.71 15.33
N ARG A 382 -21.72 -22.63 15.88
CA ARG A 382 -20.97 -21.38 16.12
C ARG A 382 -19.66 -21.62 16.89
N ARG A 383 -19.69 -22.44 17.95
CA ARG A 383 -18.50 -22.78 18.73
C ARG A 383 -17.45 -23.52 17.89
N SER A 384 -17.89 -24.29 16.88
CA SER A 384 -16.99 -24.94 15.91
C SER A 384 -16.31 -23.90 15.03
N TYR A 385 -17.07 -22.96 14.46
CA TYR A 385 -16.54 -21.85 13.67
C TYR A 385 -15.51 -21.04 14.45
N GLU A 386 -15.86 -20.55 15.65
CA GLU A 386 -14.96 -19.74 16.47
C GLU A 386 -13.68 -20.50 16.87
N ARG A 387 -13.77 -21.82 17.12
CA ARG A 387 -12.58 -22.65 17.41
C ARG A 387 -11.66 -22.72 16.18
N GLN A 388 -12.23 -22.87 14.98
CA GLN A 388 -11.48 -22.88 13.72
C GLN A 388 -10.84 -21.51 13.46
N VAL A 389 -11.57 -20.41 13.64
CA VAL A 389 -11.00 -19.04 13.51
C VAL A 389 -9.83 -18.84 14.47
N ARG A 390 -9.97 -19.21 15.75
CA ARG A 390 -8.86 -19.13 16.72
C ARG A 390 -7.67 -19.99 16.31
N ALA A 391 -7.89 -21.15 15.70
CA ALA A 391 -6.81 -21.99 15.19
C ALA A 391 -6.11 -21.35 13.98
N ALA A 392 -6.87 -20.79 13.04
CA ALA A 392 -6.35 -20.06 11.89
C ALA A 392 -5.54 -18.83 12.32
N VAL A 393 -6.05 -18.01 13.23
CA VAL A 393 -5.31 -16.87 13.79
C VAL A 393 -3.98 -17.32 14.41
N ARG A 394 -3.96 -18.41 15.19
CA ARG A 394 -2.71 -18.95 15.76
C ARG A 394 -1.76 -19.46 14.67
N ALA A 395 -2.28 -20.03 13.58
CA ALA A 395 -1.47 -20.49 12.46
C ALA A 395 -0.82 -19.30 11.73
N SER A 396 -1.59 -18.25 11.41
CA SER A 396 -1.08 -17.04 10.76
C SER A 396 -0.04 -16.31 11.62
N LEU A 397 -0.26 -16.20 12.93
CA LEU A 397 0.74 -15.67 13.88
C LEU A 397 2.05 -16.47 13.85
N ARG A 398 1.97 -17.82 13.89
CA ARG A 398 3.17 -18.67 13.81
C ARG A 398 3.89 -18.60 12.46
N ALA A 399 3.14 -18.37 11.39
CA ALA A 399 3.69 -18.17 10.05
C ALA A 399 4.33 -16.79 9.89
N GLY A 400 4.06 -15.84 10.80
CA GLY A 400 4.58 -14.48 10.75
C GLY A 400 3.87 -13.58 9.73
N VAL A 401 2.66 -13.99 9.30
CA VAL A 401 1.84 -13.30 8.29
C VAL A 401 0.63 -12.59 8.92
N LEU A 402 0.58 -12.46 10.24
CA LEU A 402 -0.49 -11.73 10.93
C LEU A 402 0.11 -11.02 12.13
N THR A 403 -0.24 -9.76 12.33
CA THR A 403 0.21 -8.97 13.48
C THR A 403 -0.56 -9.36 14.75
N PRO A 404 -0.01 -9.14 15.96
CA PRO A 404 -0.77 -9.27 17.20
C PRO A 404 -2.01 -8.38 17.24
N TYR A 405 -1.92 -7.15 16.71
CA TYR A 405 -3.02 -6.22 16.56
C TYR A 405 -4.17 -6.81 15.74
N ASP A 406 -3.90 -7.24 14.50
CA ASP A 406 -4.93 -7.81 13.63
C ASP A 406 -5.51 -9.11 14.21
N ALA A 407 -4.67 -9.91 14.89
CA ALA A 407 -5.14 -11.10 15.59
C ALA A 407 -6.13 -10.79 16.72
N ALA A 408 -5.98 -9.66 17.42
CA ALA A 408 -6.92 -9.20 18.44
C ALA A 408 -8.24 -8.74 17.81
N VAL A 409 -8.17 -7.96 16.73
CA VAL A 409 -9.35 -7.50 15.96
C VAL A 409 -10.18 -8.68 15.47
N ILE A 410 -9.57 -9.66 14.80
CA ILE A 410 -10.26 -10.85 14.28
C ILE A 410 -10.94 -11.65 15.40
N ARG A 411 -10.27 -11.79 16.56
CA ARG A 411 -10.86 -12.50 17.71
C ARG A 411 -12.09 -11.77 18.23
N ALA A 412 -12.03 -10.45 18.37
CA ALA A 412 -13.18 -9.64 18.81
C ALA A 412 -14.34 -9.76 17.81
N GLU A 413 -14.08 -9.58 16.51
CA GLU A 413 -15.11 -9.70 15.46
C GLU A 413 -15.73 -11.11 15.41
N SER A 414 -14.94 -12.16 15.61
CA SER A 414 -15.45 -13.54 15.62
C SER A 414 -16.47 -13.80 16.74
N THR A 415 -16.45 -12.98 17.80
CA THR A 415 -17.45 -13.03 18.89
C THR A 415 -18.68 -12.14 18.62
N LEU A 416 -18.55 -11.13 17.76
CA LEU A 416 -19.58 -10.12 17.47
C LEU A 416 -20.37 -10.38 16.17
N SER A 417 -19.81 -11.10 15.21
CA SER A 417 -20.45 -11.35 13.91
C SER A 417 -21.79 -12.10 14.08
N PRO A 418 -22.92 -11.59 13.54
CA PRO A 418 -24.15 -11.45 14.31
C PRO A 418 -25.04 -12.69 14.32
N ARG A 419 -26.05 -12.66 15.19
CA ARG A 419 -27.22 -13.53 15.41
C ARG A 419 -28.02 -14.01 14.15
N ARG A 420 -27.52 -13.90 12.92
CA ARG A 420 -28.27 -14.15 11.67
C ARG A 420 -27.62 -15.07 10.62
N ARG A 421 -26.34 -15.46 10.72
CA ARG A 421 -25.69 -16.23 9.62
C ARG A 421 -25.68 -17.76 9.79
N LEU A 422 -25.88 -18.25 11.01
CA LEU A 422 -25.92 -19.70 11.31
C LEU A 422 -27.22 -20.15 11.99
N ALA A 423 -28.15 -19.22 12.23
CA ALA A 423 -29.48 -19.53 12.76
C ALA A 423 -30.43 -19.89 11.63
#